data_AF-A0A948RUH3-F1
#
_entry.id   AF-A0A948RUH3-F1
#
_cell.length_a   1.000
_cell.length_b   1.000
_cell.length_c   1.000
_cell.angle_alpha   90.00
_cell.angle_beta   90.00
_cell.angle_gamma   90.00
#
_symmetry.space_group_name_H-M   'P 1'
#
loop_
_entity.id
_entity.type
_entity.pdbx_description
1 polymer ?
#
loop_
_entity_poly.entity_id
_entity_poly.type
_entity_poly.pdbx_seq_one_letter_code
_entity_poly.pdbx_strand_id
1 'polypeptide(L)'
;MHDKTGLTDDFSACLKSVPKEDLSCGGCKSDNVYYGCRICTLRSCAREKNVEHCIDCPDYPCKKYRKWQGVAKFLPHINEAEDNLEAIKDDGVDHWLDSQKKEWSCPTCGNPFSWYASICSKCGRSLVSKAFKLSGWRKFLCRFMIPMVYRKGKARYKSV
;
A
#
# COMPACT_ATOMS: atom_id res chain seq x y z
N MET A 1 -11.50 8.31 -2.71
CA MET A 1 -11.53 8.56 -1.25
C MET A 1 -12.51 7.56 -0.64
N HIS A 2 -12.06 6.34 -0.32
CA HIS A 2 -12.98 5.19 -0.11
C HIS A 2 -12.78 4.41 1.20
N ASP A 3 -12.22 5.09 2.20
CA ASP A 3 -12.37 4.81 3.62
C ASP A 3 -12.12 6.11 4.42
N LYS A 4 -12.28 6.06 5.75
CA LYS A 4 -12.02 7.17 6.67
C LYS A 4 -10.55 7.65 6.65
N THR A 5 -9.66 6.96 5.95
CA THR A 5 -8.21 7.23 5.84
C THR A 5 -7.76 7.63 4.42
N GLY A 6 -8.69 7.71 3.47
CA GLY A 6 -8.39 7.83 2.04
C GLY A 6 -7.90 9.22 1.63
N LEU A 7 -6.65 9.52 1.94
CA LEU A 7 -5.95 10.74 1.55
C LEU A 7 -5.76 10.72 0.01
N THR A 8 -6.19 11.77 -0.67
CA THR A 8 -5.98 11.89 -2.12
C THR A 8 -4.54 12.24 -2.42
N ASP A 9 -3.96 11.46 -3.32
CA ASP A 9 -2.64 11.70 -3.88
C ASP A 9 -2.55 11.35 -5.37
N ASP A 10 -1.35 11.47 -5.93
CA ASP A 10 -1.08 11.14 -7.33
C ASP A 10 -1.37 9.67 -7.68
N PHE A 11 -1.29 8.73 -6.73
CA PHE A 11 -1.59 7.32 -6.96
C PHE A 11 -3.10 7.06 -7.05
N SER A 12 -3.90 7.81 -6.28
CA SER A 12 -5.36 7.74 -6.37
C SER A 12 -5.89 8.01 -7.79
N ALA A 13 -5.16 8.77 -8.61
CA ALA A 13 -5.50 8.98 -10.02
C ALA A 13 -5.42 7.71 -10.88
N CYS A 14 -4.60 6.73 -10.49
CA CYS A 14 -4.49 5.42 -11.16
C CYS A 14 -5.71 4.53 -10.90
N LEU A 15 -6.53 4.86 -9.89
CA LEU A 15 -7.70 4.10 -9.45
C LEU A 15 -9.03 4.70 -9.93
N LYS A 16 -9.02 5.78 -10.71
CA LYS A 16 -10.23 6.53 -11.13
C LYS A 16 -11.32 5.69 -11.79
N SER A 17 -10.97 4.61 -12.48
CA SER A 17 -11.92 3.72 -13.17
C SER A 17 -12.46 2.58 -12.29
N VAL A 18 -12.00 2.48 -11.04
CA VAL A 18 -12.46 1.47 -10.10
C VAL A 18 -13.67 2.03 -9.33
N PRO A 19 -14.79 1.29 -9.23
CA PRO A 19 -15.93 1.68 -8.42
C PRO A 19 -15.55 1.92 -6.95
N LYS A 20 -16.23 2.85 -6.29
CA LYS A 20 -15.92 3.31 -4.94
C LYS A 20 -16.01 2.19 -3.91
N GLU A 21 -17.05 1.38 -4.03
CA GLU A 21 -17.35 0.18 -3.26
C GLU A 21 -16.26 -0.87 -3.39
N ASP A 22 -15.66 -1.02 -4.59
CA ASP A 22 -14.60 -1.99 -4.87
C ASP A 22 -13.23 -1.52 -4.33
N LEU A 23 -13.11 -0.24 -3.98
CA LEU A 23 -11.95 0.37 -3.34
C LEU A 23 -11.98 0.29 -1.81
N SER A 24 -13.08 -0.17 -1.21
CA SER A 24 -13.17 -0.38 0.24
C SER A 24 -12.09 -1.35 0.72
N CYS A 25 -11.38 -1.01 1.79
CA CYS A 25 -10.30 -1.81 2.33
C CYS A 25 -10.18 -1.58 3.84
N GLY A 26 -10.26 -2.65 4.64
CA GLY A 26 -9.94 -2.68 6.07
C GLY A 26 -8.51 -3.13 6.35
N GLY A 27 -7.66 -3.20 5.32
CA GLY A 27 -6.28 -3.66 5.42
C GLY A 27 -6.10 -5.16 5.18
N CYS A 28 -4.86 -5.58 4.92
CA CYS A 28 -4.52 -6.93 4.45
C CYS A 28 -4.92 -8.07 5.40
N LYS A 29 -4.98 -7.82 6.71
CA LYS A 29 -5.37 -8.82 7.71
C LYS A 29 -6.90 -8.98 7.80
N SER A 30 -7.68 -7.97 7.41
CA SER A 30 -9.15 -8.03 7.37
C SER A 30 -9.68 -8.86 6.19
N ASP A 31 -10.96 -9.24 6.24
CA ASP A 31 -11.65 -9.88 5.11
C ASP A 31 -12.22 -8.89 4.08
N ASN A 32 -12.33 -7.62 4.45
CA ASN A 32 -12.69 -6.55 3.53
C ASN A 32 -11.42 -5.93 2.92
N VAL A 33 -11.05 -6.32 1.71
CA VAL A 33 -9.89 -5.75 1.01
C VAL A 33 -10.29 -5.19 -0.34
N TYR A 34 -9.53 -4.17 -0.80
CA TYR A 34 -9.58 -3.69 -2.18
C TYR A 34 -9.60 -4.89 -3.12
N TYR A 35 -10.52 -4.88 -4.08
CA TYR A 35 -10.78 -6.04 -4.94
C TYR A 35 -9.53 -6.59 -5.65
N GLY A 36 -8.60 -5.70 -6.05
CA GLY A 36 -7.34 -6.10 -6.67
C GLY A 36 -6.40 -6.86 -5.71
N CYS A 37 -6.53 -6.67 -4.40
CA CYS A 37 -5.75 -7.36 -3.38
C CYS A 37 -6.26 -8.77 -3.07
N ARG A 38 -7.46 -9.16 -3.53
CA ARG A 38 -8.01 -10.52 -3.30
C ARG A 38 -7.16 -11.62 -3.94
N ILE A 39 -6.39 -11.29 -4.98
CA ILE A 39 -5.48 -12.23 -5.67
C ILE A 39 -4.05 -12.19 -5.12
N CYS A 40 -3.80 -11.45 -4.03
CA CYS A 40 -2.48 -11.33 -3.44
C CYS A 40 -2.03 -12.66 -2.81
N THR A 41 -1.02 -13.27 -3.40
CA THR A 41 -0.49 -14.58 -2.97
C THR A 41 0.34 -14.50 -1.70
N LEU A 42 0.85 -13.33 -1.31
CA LEU A 42 1.49 -13.13 0.00
C LEU A 42 0.47 -13.22 1.12
N ARG A 43 -0.70 -12.59 0.94
CA ARG A 43 -1.78 -12.63 1.94
C ARG A 43 -2.29 -14.05 2.18
N SER A 44 -2.53 -14.82 1.11
CA SER A 44 -2.94 -16.23 1.27
C SER A 44 -1.83 -17.04 1.96
N CYS A 45 -0.57 -16.83 1.58
CA CYS A 45 0.58 -17.51 2.19
C CYS A 45 0.70 -17.26 3.68
N ALA A 46 0.54 -16.01 4.13
CA ALA A 46 0.63 -15.64 5.54
C ALA A 46 -0.48 -16.31 6.36
N ARG A 47 -1.71 -16.33 5.83
CA ARG A 47 -2.85 -17.04 6.43
C ARG A 47 -2.64 -18.55 6.50
N GLU A 48 -2.21 -19.17 5.40
CA GLU A 48 -1.95 -20.62 5.31
C GLU A 48 -0.84 -21.05 6.30
N LYS A 49 0.20 -20.23 6.46
CA LYS A 49 1.31 -20.49 7.38
C LYS A 49 1.06 -20.00 8.81
N ASN A 50 -0.07 -19.35 9.06
CA ASN A 50 -0.41 -18.73 10.34
C ASN A 50 0.70 -17.81 10.90
N VAL A 51 1.22 -16.91 10.05
CA VAL A 51 2.22 -15.91 10.42
C VAL A 51 1.64 -14.50 10.31
N GLU A 52 1.97 -13.64 11.28
CA GLU A 52 1.46 -12.27 11.33
C GLU A 52 2.17 -11.35 10.34
N HIS A 53 3.48 -11.53 10.17
CA HIS A 53 4.31 -10.78 9.23
C HIS A 53 5.17 -11.73 8.41
N CYS A 54 5.61 -11.29 7.23
CA CYS A 54 6.50 -12.10 6.40
C CYS A 54 7.81 -12.44 7.13
N ILE A 55 8.33 -11.52 7.94
CA ILE A 55 9.58 -11.68 8.72
C ILE A 55 9.47 -12.73 9.84
N ASP A 56 8.25 -13.09 10.25
CA ASP A 56 7.99 -14.15 11.24
C ASP A 56 8.05 -15.56 10.61
N CYS A 57 8.06 -15.65 9.28
CA CYS A 57 8.15 -16.91 8.56
C CYS A 57 9.60 -17.45 8.59
N PRO A 58 9.84 -18.73 8.95
CA PRO A 58 11.18 -19.32 8.96
C PRO A 58 11.92 -19.24 7.60
N ASP A 59 11.17 -19.27 6.49
CA ASP A 59 11.72 -19.18 5.14
C ASP A 59 12.01 -17.73 4.69
N TYR A 60 11.79 -16.73 5.54
CA TYR A 60 11.98 -15.33 5.17
C TYR A 60 13.47 -14.97 5.03
N PRO A 61 13.87 -14.20 4.02
CA PRO A 61 13.08 -13.73 2.87
C PRO A 61 12.92 -14.82 1.77
N CYS A 62 11.70 -15.32 1.60
CA CYS A 62 11.42 -16.41 0.67
C CYS A 62 11.26 -15.93 -0.78
N LYS A 63 11.31 -16.87 -1.75
CA LYS A 63 11.14 -16.57 -3.19
C LYS A 63 9.84 -15.81 -3.50
N LYS A 64 8.74 -16.08 -2.77
CA LYS A 64 7.45 -15.40 -2.97
C LYS A 64 7.53 -13.93 -2.56
N TYR A 65 8.17 -13.64 -1.42
CA TYR A 65 8.41 -12.28 -0.93
C TYR A 65 9.32 -11.50 -1.89
N ARG A 66 10.48 -12.07 -2.26
CA ARG A 66 11.41 -11.42 -3.21
C ARG A 66 10.77 -11.13 -4.57
N LYS A 67 9.89 -12.02 -5.06
CA LYS A 67 9.12 -11.76 -6.29
C LYS A 67 8.16 -10.58 -6.13
N TRP A 68 7.47 -10.49 -4.99
CA TRP A 68 6.59 -9.37 -4.69
C TRP A 68 7.36 -8.05 -4.54
N GLN A 69 8.54 -8.07 -3.91
CA GLN A 69 9.41 -6.90 -3.77
C GLN A 69 9.81 -6.31 -5.14
N GLY A 70 9.85 -7.13 -6.20
CA GLY A 70 10.05 -6.66 -7.57
C GLY A 70 9.02 -5.61 -8.04
N VAL A 71 7.86 -5.49 -7.39
CA VAL A 71 6.86 -4.43 -7.62
C VAL A 71 7.44 -3.04 -7.32
N ALA A 72 8.46 -2.93 -6.46
CA ALA A 72 9.12 -1.67 -6.11
C ALA A 72 9.71 -0.92 -7.33
N LYS A 73 10.03 -1.64 -8.42
CA LYS A 73 10.43 -1.03 -9.70
C LYS A 73 9.38 -0.07 -10.26
N PHE A 74 8.10 -0.32 -9.94
CA PHE A 74 6.94 0.46 -10.36
C PHE A 74 6.38 1.32 -9.23
N LEU A 75 6.31 0.79 -8.00
CA LEU A 75 5.76 1.45 -6.83
C LEU A 75 6.85 1.60 -5.75
N PRO A 76 7.61 2.71 -5.73
CA PRO A 76 8.81 2.83 -4.91
C PRO A 76 8.58 2.73 -3.39
N HIS A 77 7.38 3.04 -2.90
CA HIS A 77 7.05 2.87 -1.47
C HIS A 77 7.15 1.42 -0.99
N ILE A 78 7.18 0.43 -1.90
CA ILE A 78 7.38 -0.98 -1.54
C ILE A 78 8.80 -1.21 -1.00
N ASN A 79 9.78 -0.34 -1.30
CA ASN A 79 11.12 -0.45 -0.71
C ASN A 79 11.11 -0.29 0.80
N GLU A 80 10.14 0.43 1.37
CA GLU A 80 9.98 0.60 2.82
C GLU A 80 9.58 -0.72 3.52
N ALA A 81 9.20 -1.76 2.78
CA ALA A 81 8.62 -2.96 3.37
C ALA A 81 9.61 -3.74 4.25
N GLU A 82 10.87 -3.84 3.86
CA GLU A 82 11.87 -4.58 4.66
C GLU A 82 12.20 -3.84 5.96
N ASP A 83 12.55 -2.56 5.88
CA ASP A 83 12.83 -1.72 7.05
C ASP A 83 11.64 -1.67 8.02
N ASN A 84 10.41 -1.59 7.48
CA ASN A 84 9.20 -1.65 8.32
C ASN A 84 9.03 -3.00 9.01
N LEU A 85 9.33 -4.11 8.32
CA LEU A 85 9.26 -5.45 8.92
C LEU A 85 10.32 -5.64 10.01
N GLU A 86 11.53 -5.12 9.79
CA GLU A 86 12.59 -5.13 10.79
C GLU A 86 12.20 -4.30 12.02
N ALA A 87 11.72 -3.06 11.82
CA ALA A 87 11.23 -2.24 12.93
C ALA A 87 10.06 -2.89 13.69
N ILE A 88 9.13 -3.55 13.00
CA ILE A 88 8.04 -4.29 13.65
C ILE A 88 8.58 -5.47 14.48
N LYS A 89 9.60 -6.16 13.98
CA LYS A 89 10.22 -7.29 14.69
C LYS A 89 11.01 -6.85 15.92
N ASP A 90 11.74 -5.74 15.80
CA ASP A 90 12.66 -5.27 16.83
C ASP A 90 11.94 -4.43 17.90
N ASP A 91 11.03 -3.54 17.48
CA ASP A 91 10.36 -2.57 18.37
C ASP A 91 8.88 -2.89 18.64
N GLY A 92 8.29 -3.79 17.88
CA GLY A 92 6.87 -4.13 17.96
C GLY A 92 5.94 -3.23 17.14
N VAL A 93 4.73 -3.74 16.87
CA VAL A 93 3.75 -3.10 15.99
C VAL A 93 3.30 -1.72 16.50
N ASP A 94 3.07 -1.56 17.80
CA ASP A 94 2.56 -0.30 18.35
C ASP A 94 3.58 0.84 18.22
N HIS A 95 4.85 0.57 18.52
CA HIS A 95 5.93 1.54 18.35
C HIS A 95 6.11 1.93 16.88
N TRP A 96 6.08 0.93 15.99
CA TRP A 96 6.13 1.16 14.56
C TRP A 96 4.95 2.03 14.08
N LEU A 97 3.71 1.73 14.51
CA LEU A 97 2.52 2.51 14.16
C LEU A 97 2.63 3.97 14.60
N ASP A 98 3.14 4.24 15.79
CA ASP A 98 3.35 5.61 16.26
C ASP A 98 4.43 6.35 15.47
N SER A 99 5.47 5.64 15.04
CA SER A 99 6.49 6.19 14.14
C SER A 99 5.90 6.54 12.76
N GLN A 100 5.07 5.65 12.20
CA GLN A 100 4.39 5.91 10.91
C GLN A 100 3.42 7.09 10.99
N LYS A 101 2.68 7.25 12.10
CA LYS A 101 1.81 8.44 12.30
C LYS A 101 2.60 9.74 12.25
N LYS A 102 3.80 9.77 12.85
CA LYS A 102 4.68 10.94 12.83
C LYS A 102 5.27 11.19 11.44
N GLU A 103 5.74 10.14 10.77
CA GLU A 103 6.36 10.25 9.45
C GLU A 103 5.38 10.78 8.40
N TRP A 104 4.19 10.19 8.36
CA TRP A 104 3.14 10.52 7.39
C TRP A 104 2.23 11.68 7.82
N SER A 105 2.74 12.59 8.65
CA SER A 105 2.07 13.83 9.06
C SER A 105 2.77 15.08 8.55
N CYS A 106 1.98 16.05 8.09
CA CYS A 106 2.49 17.32 7.58
C CYS A 106 3.32 18.02 8.67
N PRO A 107 4.58 18.39 8.42
CA PRO A 107 5.46 18.99 9.42
C PRO A 107 5.05 20.40 9.86
N THR A 108 4.07 21.02 9.19
CA THR A 108 3.54 22.34 9.59
C THR A 108 2.26 22.25 10.39
N CYS A 109 1.32 21.40 9.99
CA CYS A 109 -0.03 21.41 10.56
C CYS A 109 -0.49 20.06 11.14
N GLY A 110 0.38 19.04 11.12
CA GLY A 110 0.11 17.70 11.62
C GLY A 110 -0.86 16.87 10.77
N ASN A 111 -1.48 17.45 9.75
CA ASN A 111 -2.46 16.75 8.91
C ASN A 111 -1.83 15.51 8.25
N PRO A 112 -2.45 14.32 8.35
CA PRO A 112 -1.91 13.14 7.70
C PRO A 112 -1.87 13.30 6.18
N PHE A 113 -0.90 12.68 5.52
CA PHE A 113 -0.79 12.61 4.07
C PHE A 113 -0.37 11.20 3.62
N SER A 114 -0.66 10.82 2.38
CA SER A 114 -0.30 9.51 1.84
C SER A 114 1.00 9.56 1.03
N TRP A 115 1.54 8.38 0.70
CA TRP A 115 2.84 8.19 0.04
C TRP A 115 3.13 9.10 -1.15
N TYR A 116 2.14 9.46 -1.97
CA TYR A 116 2.37 10.24 -3.19
C TYR A 116 1.81 11.66 -3.13
N ALA A 117 1.48 12.17 -1.93
CA ALA A 117 0.95 13.52 -1.78
C ALA A 117 2.09 14.55 -1.91
N SER A 118 2.09 15.33 -2.99
CA SER A 118 3.09 16.37 -3.22
C SER A 118 2.82 17.67 -2.44
N ILE A 119 1.59 17.87 -1.98
CA ILE A 119 1.11 19.05 -1.27
C ILE A 119 0.18 18.62 -0.14
N CYS A 120 0.28 19.26 1.03
CA CYS A 120 -0.64 19.03 2.14
C CYS A 120 -2.04 19.55 1.81
N SER A 121 -3.06 18.69 1.91
CA SER A 121 -4.46 19.04 1.61
C SER A 121 -5.09 20.03 2.59
N LYS A 122 -4.48 20.26 3.76
CA LYS A 122 -4.99 21.19 4.79
C LYS A 122 -4.34 22.57 4.71
N CYS A 123 -3.01 22.63 4.68
CA CYS A 123 -2.28 23.92 4.76
C CYS A 123 -1.51 24.30 3.49
N GLY A 124 -1.51 23.47 2.44
CA GLY A 124 -0.84 23.78 1.18
C GLY A 124 0.70 23.65 1.21
N ARG A 125 1.32 23.25 2.32
CA ARG A 125 2.77 23.01 2.39
C ARG A 125 3.19 21.96 1.37
N SER A 126 4.28 22.22 0.64
CA SER A 126 4.95 21.22 -0.20
C SER A 126 5.45 20.04 0.64
N LEU A 127 5.14 18.83 0.18
CA LEU A 127 5.51 17.55 0.80
C LEU A 127 6.46 16.74 -0.09
N VAL A 128 6.94 17.29 -1.20
CA VAL A 128 7.79 16.61 -2.19
C VAL A 128 9.06 15.99 -1.57
N SER A 129 9.60 16.58 -0.50
CA SER A 129 10.78 16.05 0.21
C SER A 129 10.47 14.87 1.15
N LYS A 130 9.20 14.62 1.47
CA LYS A 130 8.74 13.53 2.35
C LYS A 130 7.91 12.47 1.62
N ALA A 131 7.43 12.77 0.42
CA ALA A 131 6.57 11.89 -0.36
C ALA A 131 7.34 11.24 -1.52
N PHE A 132 6.90 10.04 -1.89
CA PHE A 132 7.33 9.37 -3.11
C PHE A 132 6.82 10.09 -4.35
N LYS A 133 7.58 9.99 -5.44
CA LYS A 133 7.20 10.57 -6.73
C LYS A 133 6.77 9.50 -7.72
N LEU A 134 5.52 9.61 -8.17
CA LEU A 134 5.04 8.84 -9.31
C LEU A 134 5.20 9.70 -10.58
N SER A 135 6.35 9.63 -11.24
CA SER A 135 6.64 10.46 -12.43
C SER A 135 6.94 9.68 -13.70
N GLY A 136 6.80 10.38 -14.83
CA GLY A 136 7.15 9.88 -16.16
C GLY A 136 6.36 8.63 -16.55
N TRP A 137 7.06 7.64 -17.11
CA TRP A 137 6.48 6.41 -17.60
C TRP A 137 5.73 5.60 -16.52
N ARG A 138 6.14 5.67 -15.24
CA ARG A 138 5.44 5.00 -14.12
C ARG A 138 4.02 5.54 -13.91
N LYS A 139 3.83 6.87 -14.01
CA LYS A 139 2.50 7.51 -13.89
C LYS A 139 1.59 7.15 -15.06
N PHE A 140 2.14 6.98 -16.25
CA PHE A 140 1.36 6.51 -17.40
C PHE A 140 0.96 5.04 -17.23
N LEU A 141 1.92 4.16 -16.94
CA LEU A 141 1.67 2.73 -16.79
C LEU A 141 0.70 2.41 -15.64
N CYS A 142 0.76 3.12 -14.51
CA CYS A 142 -0.13 2.85 -13.39
C CYS A 142 -1.62 2.94 -13.80
N ARG A 143 -1.95 3.88 -14.70
CA ARG A 143 -3.34 4.15 -15.13
C ARG A 143 -3.92 3.01 -15.99
N PHE A 144 -3.07 2.13 -16.51
CA PHE A 144 -3.48 0.94 -17.26
C PHE A 144 -3.32 -0.35 -16.44
N MET A 145 -2.20 -0.49 -15.75
CA MET A 145 -1.85 -1.70 -14.99
C MET A 145 -2.76 -1.90 -13.78
N ILE A 146 -3.02 -0.85 -13.00
CA ILE A 146 -3.84 -0.96 -11.78
C ILE A 146 -5.29 -1.37 -12.11
N PRO A 147 -5.96 -0.77 -13.11
CA PRO A 147 -7.26 -1.27 -13.55
C PRO A 147 -7.25 -2.69 -14.10
N MET A 148 -6.15 -3.15 -14.73
CA MET A 148 -6.02 -4.53 -15.18
C MET A 148 -5.95 -5.51 -14.00
N VAL A 149 -5.15 -5.20 -12.97
CA VAL A 149 -5.07 -6.00 -11.73
C VAL A 149 -6.42 -6.06 -11.04
N TYR A 150 -7.12 -4.93 -10.93
CA TYR A 150 -8.50 -4.87 -10.44
C TYR A 150 -9.43 -5.79 -11.25
N ARG A 151 -9.45 -5.68 -12.59
CA ARG A 151 -10.31 -6.50 -13.45
C ARG A 151 -10.05 -8.00 -13.24
N LYS A 152 -8.78 -8.39 -13.12
CA LYS A 152 -8.39 -9.78 -12.83
C LYS A 152 -8.87 -10.24 -11.45
N GLY A 153 -8.73 -9.39 -10.43
CA GLY A 153 -9.25 -9.66 -9.09
C GLY A 153 -10.77 -9.82 -9.07
N LYS A 154 -11.48 -8.94 -9.77
CA LYS A 154 -12.94 -8.95 -9.87
C LYS A 154 -13.48 -10.16 -10.65
N ALA A 155 -12.82 -10.53 -11.75
CA ALA A 155 -13.20 -11.70 -12.53
C ALA A 155 -13.11 -13.00 -11.71
N ARG A 156 -12.02 -13.19 -10.96
CA ARG A 156 -11.83 -14.37 -10.12
C ARG A 156 -12.84 -14.49 -8.98
N TYR A 157 -13.36 -13.38 -8.47
CA TYR A 157 -14.41 -13.44 -7.45
C TYR A 157 -15.75 -13.91 -8.01
N LYS A 158 -16.14 -13.46 -9.22
CA LYS A 158 -17.41 -13.90 -9.82
C LYS A 158 -17.45 -15.39 -10.19
N SER A 159 -16.31 -16.07 -10.10
CA SER A 159 -16.14 -17.50 -10.40
C SER A 159 -16.15 -18.39 -9.15
N VAL A 160 -16.32 -17.81 -7.96
CA VAL A 160 -16.46 -18.49 -6.66
C VAL A 160 -17.84 -18.16 -6.11
#